data_AF-A0A9N9NSW9-F1
#
_entry.id   AF-A0A9N9NSW9-F1
#
_cell.length_a   1.000
_cell.length_b   1.000
_cell.length_c   1.000
_cell.angle_alpha   90.00
_cell.angle_beta   90.00
_cell.angle_gamma   90.00
#
_symmetry.space_group_name_H-M   'P 1'
#
loop_
_entity.id
_entity.type
_entity.pdbx_description
1 polymer ?
#
loop_
_entity_poly.entity_id
_entity_poly.type
_entity_poly.pdbx_seq_one_letter_code
_entity_poly.pdbx_strand_id
1 'polypeptide(L)'
;NSFAQLYDALKDPQITGTEFKQKAINWLNLFLTKSTGSFNSPTFIKGLYRPNDITPYIHIMVYHVGEFKDLHQKFGMTGFSCSAIKKKNHQQ
;
A
#
# COMPACT_ATOMS: atom_id res chain seq x y z
N ASN A 1 -7.50 6.24 -7.59
CA ASN A 1 -6.94 5.64 -6.36
C ASN A 1 -6.85 4.13 -6.49
N SER A 2 -6.06 3.62 -7.42
CA SER A 2 -5.78 2.18 -7.53
C SER A 2 -4.49 1.82 -6.76
N PHE A 3 -4.29 0.52 -6.52
CA PHE A 3 -3.02 0.04 -5.96
C PHE A 3 -1.84 0.38 -6.86
N ALA A 4 -2.00 0.31 -8.19
CA ALA A 4 -0.94 0.66 -9.15
C ALA A 4 -0.46 2.10 -8.97
N GLN A 5 -1.39 3.06 -8.82
CA GLN A 5 -1.04 4.46 -8.57
C GLN A 5 -0.28 4.66 -7.24
N LEU A 6 -0.63 3.88 -6.21
CA LEU A 6 0.07 3.90 -4.93
C LEU A 6 1.49 3.32 -5.05
N TYR A 7 1.63 2.25 -5.84
CA TYR A 7 2.91 1.61 -6.12
C TYR A 7 3.85 2.51 -6.93
N ASP A 8 3.33 3.23 -7.92
CA ASP A 8 4.10 4.23 -8.66
C ASP A 8 4.53 5.37 -7.73
N ALA A 9 3.62 5.84 -6.86
CA ALA A 9 3.91 6.88 -5.89
C ALA A 9 5.00 6.50 -4.87
N LEU A 10 5.12 5.21 -4.55
CA LEU A 10 6.19 4.72 -3.66
C LEU A 10 7.59 4.95 -4.27
N LYS A 11 7.69 4.84 -5.59
CA LYS A 11 8.94 4.94 -6.35
C LYS A 11 9.28 6.38 -6.73
N ASP A 12 8.29 7.26 -6.75
CA ASP A 12 8.47 8.65 -7.14
C ASP A 12 9.23 9.45 -6.05
N PRO A 13 10.44 9.96 -6.33
CA PRO A 13 11.20 10.75 -5.36
C PRO A 13 10.58 12.12 -5.07
N GLN A 14 9.69 12.63 -5.92
CA GLN A 14 9.07 13.96 -5.77
C GLN A 14 7.87 13.96 -4.82
N ILE A 15 7.30 12.79 -4.54
CA ILE A 15 6.16 12.68 -3.61
C ILE A 15 6.68 12.77 -2.18
N THR A 16 6.10 13.64 -1.38
CA THR A 16 6.40 13.72 0.06
C THR A 16 5.76 12.55 0.81
N GLY A 17 6.27 12.23 2.01
CA GLY A 17 5.68 11.21 2.87
C GLY A 17 4.23 11.52 3.26
N THR A 18 3.91 12.80 3.43
CA THR A 18 2.53 13.27 3.68
C THR A 18 1.61 12.99 2.50
N GLU A 19 2.01 13.35 1.28
CA GLU A 19 1.24 13.06 0.07
C GLU A 19 1.07 11.55 -0.16
N PHE A 20 2.13 10.77 0.08
CA PHE A 20 2.06 9.32 0.00
C PHE A 20 1.04 8.76 1.00
N LYS A 21 1.07 9.20 2.26
CA LYS A 21 0.13 8.76 3.30
C LYS A 21 -1.33 9.07 2.91
N GLN A 22 -1.59 10.24 2.35
CA GLN A 22 -2.93 10.60 1.87
C GLN A 22 -3.39 9.66 0.74
N LYS A 23 -2.52 9.37 -0.24
CA LYS A 23 -2.83 8.40 -1.30
C LYS A 23 -3.07 7.00 -0.74
N ALA A 24 -2.29 6.58 0.25
CA ALA A 24 -2.41 5.27 0.89
C ALA A 24 -3.72 5.13 1.68
N ILE A 25 -4.13 6.16 2.43
CA ILE A 25 -5.42 6.19 3.15
C ILE A 25 -6.58 6.14 2.16
N ASN A 26 -6.50 6.91 1.07
CA ASN A 26 -7.53 6.88 0.02
C ASN A 26 -7.67 5.51 -0.64
N TRP A 27 -6.54 4.83 -0.87
CA TRP A 27 -6.54 3.45 -1.34
C TRP A 27 -7.09 2.47 -0.29
N LEU A 28 -6.75 2.64 0.99
CA LEU A 28 -7.29 1.81 2.08
C LEU A 28 -8.82 1.94 2.19
N ASN A 29 -9.36 3.14 2.02
CA ASN A 29 -10.80 3.36 2.00
C ASN A 29 -11.47 2.60 0.84
N LEU A 30 -10.84 2.58 -0.34
CA LEU A 30 -11.32 1.75 -1.45
C LEU A 30 -11.24 0.26 -1.08
N PHE A 31 -10.10 -0.21 -0.56
CA PHE A 31 -9.89 -1.60 -0.14
C PHE A 31 -10.95 -2.07 0.88
N LEU A 32 -11.35 -1.18 1.81
CA LEU A 32 -12.35 -1.45 2.85
C LEU A 32 -13.79 -1.15 2.42
N THR A 33 -14.07 -1.03 1.12
CA THR A 33 -15.43 -0.85 0.61
C THR A 33 -16.31 -2.00 1.11
N LYS A 34 -17.31 -1.67 1.94
CA LYS A 34 -18.22 -2.65 2.53
C LYS A 34 -19.21 -3.17 1.50
N SER A 35 -19.63 -4.42 1.66
CA SER A 35 -20.81 -4.91 0.95
C SER A 35 -22.05 -4.14 1.41
N THR A 36 -22.98 -3.91 0.49
CA THR A 36 -24.26 -3.26 0.76
C THR A 36 -25.43 -4.14 0.33
N GLY A 37 -26.59 -3.94 0.96
CA GLY A 37 -27.77 -4.76 0.75
C GLY A 37 -27.78 -6.05 1.59
N SER A 38 -28.90 -6.77 1.52
CA SER A 38 -29.09 -8.04 2.22
C SER A 38 -28.57 -9.20 1.37
N PHE A 39 -27.99 -10.21 2.04
CA PHE A 39 -27.62 -11.45 1.36
C PHE A 39 -28.85 -12.06 0.66
N ASN A 40 -28.64 -12.57 -0.57
CA ASN A 40 -29.68 -13.10 -1.47
C ASN A 40 -30.69 -12.07 -2.02
N SER A 41 -30.44 -10.77 -1.86
CA SER A 41 -31.21 -9.73 -2.55
C SER A 41 -30.63 -9.45 -3.95
N PRO A 42 -31.45 -9.18 -4.97
CA PRO A 42 -30.97 -8.67 -6.28
C PRO A 42 -30.25 -7.31 -6.17
N THR A 43 -30.40 -6.61 -5.04
CA THR A 43 -29.71 -5.34 -4.76
C THR A 43 -28.39 -5.51 -3.99
N PHE A 44 -27.95 -6.75 -3.74
CA PHE A 44 -26.69 -6.99 -3.03
C PHE A 44 -25.50 -6.55 -3.87
N ILE A 45 -24.68 -5.65 -3.33
CA ILE A 45 -23.42 -5.24 -3.93
C ILE A 45 -22.30 -5.76 -3.03
N LYS A 46 -21.46 -6.62 -3.59
CA LYS A 46 -20.30 -7.14 -2.86
C LYS A 46 -19.24 -6.04 -2.73
N GLY A 47 -18.77 -5.83 -1.50
CA GLY A 47 -17.61 -4.99 -1.21
C GLY A 47 -16.29 -5.65 -1.63
N LEU A 48 -15.18 -5.03 -1.27
CA LEU A 48 -13.85 -5.56 -1.56
C LEU A 48 -13.35 -6.44 -0.40
N TYR A 49 -12.83 -5.82 0.67
CA TYR A 49 -12.24 -6.52 1.82
C TYR A 49 -12.74 -5.96 3.15
N ARG A 50 -12.52 -6.73 4.23
CA ARG A 50 -12.89 -6.39 5.60
C ARG A 50 -11.68 -5.85 6.36
N PRO A 51 -11.88 -5.12 7.47
CA PRO A 51 -10.78 -4.69 8.33
C PRO A 51 -9.89 -5.84 8.81
N ASN A 52 -10.45 -7.02 9.06
CA ASN A 52 -9.68 -8.20 9.48
C ASN A 52 -8.78 -8.78 8.38
N ASP A 53 -8.98 -8.38 7.12
CA ASP A 53 -8.16 -8.83 5.99
C ASP A 53 -6.92 -7.94 5.80
N ILE A 54 -6.74 -6.91 6.64
CA ILE A 54 -5.55 -6.06 6.64
C ILE A 54 -4.35 -6.89 7.10
N THR A 55 -3.44 -7.16 6.18
CA THR A 55 -2.17 -7.80 6.49
C THR A 55 -1.19 -6.80 7.11
N PRO A 56 -0.16 -7.28 7.84
CA PRO A 56 0.89 -6.40 8.37
C PRO A 56 1.55 -5.50 7.31
N TYR A 57 1.72 -6.00 6.08
CA TYR A 57 2.27 -5.21 4.96
C TYR A 57 1.38 -4.03 4.56
N ILE A 58 0.06 -4.21 4.58
CA ILE A 58 -0.89 -3.12 4.31
C ILE A 58 -0.81 -2.07 5.43
N HIS A 59 -0.77 -2.50 6.69
CA HIS A 59 -0.64 -1.59 7.82
C HIS A 59 0.64 -0.75 7.73
N ILE A 60 1.79 -1.39 7.48
CA ILE A 60 3.08 -0.71 7.31
C ILE A 60 3.02 0.27 6.14
N MET A 61 2.47 -0.16 5.00
CA MET A 61 2.35 0.68 3.81
C MET A 61 1.53 1.94 4.06
N VAL A 62 0.40 1.84 4.78
CA VAL A 62 -0.50 2.98 4.99
C VAL A 62 0.02 3.92 6.08
N TYR A 63 0.57 3.39 7.17
CA TYR A 63 0.85 4.19 8.37
C TYR A 63 2.32 4.57 8.55
N HIS A 64 3.27 3.80 8.01
CA HIS A 64 4.70 3.98 8.29
C HIS A 64 5.54 4.36 7.08
N VAL A 65 5.16 3.95 5.87
CA VAL A 65 5.98 4.23 4.67
C VAL A 65 6.10 5.72 4.36
N GLY A 66 5.07 6.53 4.65
CA GLY A 66 5.16 7.99 4.49
C GLY A 66 6.28 8.60 5.34
N GLU A 67 6.28 8.30 6.65
CA GLU A 67 7.32 8.75 7.58
C GLU A 67 8.70 8.23 7.18
N PHE A 68 8.79 6.95 6.84
CA PHE A 68 10.02 6.32 6.37
C PHE A 68 10.60 7.03 5.15
N LYS A 69 9.73 7.40 4.20
CA LYS A 69 10.13 8.11 2.98
C LYS A 69 10.73 9.47 3.31
N ASP A 70 10.13 10.23 4.23
CA ASP A 70 10.64 11.55 4.64
C ASP A 70 11.97 11.44 5.40
N LEU A 71 12.11 10.46 6.29
CA LEU A 71 13.36 10.24 7.05
C LEU A 71 14.52 9.78 6.17
N HIS A 72 14.23 9.03 5.10
CA HIS A 72 15.24 8.37 4.27
C HIS A 72 15.27 8.84 2.82
N GLN A 73 14.79 10.05 2.53
CA GLN A 73 14.78 10.61 1.16
C GLN A 73 16.13 10.50 0.44
N LYS A 74 17.24 10.70 1.17
CA LYS A 74 18.61 10.60 0.64
C LYS A 74 18.92 9.24 0.01
N PHE A 75 18.43 8.15 0.61
CA PHE A 75 18.75 6.78 0.18
C PHE A 75 17.67 6.19 -0.72
N GLY A 76 16.43 6.70 -0.61
CA GLY A 76 15.27 6.18 -1.32
C GLY A 76 14.89 4.76 -0.89
N MET A 77 13.75 4.27 -1.37
CA MET A 77 13.24 2.94 -0.99
C MET A 77 14.12 1.79 -1.47
N THR A 78 14.85 1.97 -2.58
CA THR A 78 15.69 0.93 -3.18
C THR A 78 16.92 0.61 -2.35
N GLY A 79 17.46 1.58 -1.60
CA GLY A 79 18.59 1.39 -0.69
C GLY A 79 18.31 0.40 0.45
N PHE A 80 17.03 0.16 0.77
CA PHE A 80 16.60 -0.75 1.82
C PHE A 80 16.06 -2.09 1.27
N SER A 81 16.17 -2.31 -0.04
CA SER A 81 15.72 -3.56 -0.67
C SER A 81 16.73 -4.68 -0.46
N CYS A 82 16.26 -5.87 -0.07
CA CYS A 82 17.09 -7.08 0.01
C CYS A 82 17.30 -7.76 -1.35
N SER A 83 17.00 -7.09 -2.48
CA SER A 83 17.09 -7.70 -3.82
C SER A 83 18.49 -8.21 -4.16
N ALA A 84 19.55 -7.49 -3.77
CA ALA A 84 20.94 -7.89 -4.02
C ALA A 84 21.32 -9.20 -3.32
N ILE A 85 20.89 -9.37 -2.07
CA ILE A 85 21.14 -10.60 -1.28
C ILE A 85 20.41 -11.79 -1.92
N LYS A 86 19.14 -11.60 -2.30
CA LYS A 86 18.35 -12.64 -2.99
C LYS A 86 19.00 -13.06 -4.31
N LYS A 87 19.53 -12.11 -5.09
CA LYS A 87 20.24 -12.40 -6.34
C LYS A 87 21.52 -13.21 -6.10
N LYS A 88 22.31 -12.85 -5.08
CA LYS A 88 23.52 -13.62 -4.71
C LYS A 88 23.18 -15.08 -4.36
N ASN A 89 22.16 -15.30 -3.54
CA ASN A 89 21.76 -16.66 -3.14
C ASN A 89 21.22 -17.50 -4.30
N HIS A 90 20.63 -16.88 -5.33
CA HIS A 90 20.13 -17.60 -6.52
C HIS A 90 21.26 -17.97 -7.50
N GLN A 91 22.39 -17.27 -7.44
CA GLN A 91 23.58 -17.54 -8.25
C GLN A 91 24.59 -18.47 -7.57
N GLN A 92 24.34 -18.86 -6.32
CA GLN A 92 25.06 -19.92 -5.60
C GLN A 92 24.38 -21.26 -5.84
#